data_AF-A0A235BTS0-F1
#
_entry.id   AF-A0A235BTS0-F1
#
_cell.length_a   1.000
_cell.length_b   1.000
_cell.length_c   1.000
_cell.angle_alpha   90.00
_cell.angle_beta   90.00
_cell.angle_gamma   90.00
#
_symmetry.space_group_name_H-M   'P 1'
#
loop_
_entity.id
_entity.type
_entity.pdbx_description
1 polymer ?
#
loop_
_entity_poly.entity_id
_entity_poly.type
_entity_poly.pdbx_seq_one_letter_code
_entity_poly.pdbx_strand_id
1 'polypeptide(L)' 'MIQRVYYKAFGAEVWRLQNTGVSGESLAIEVGVLVAKWVGRGLTQSVLEAIRTDVFNVSAPLPA' A
#
# COMPACT_ATOMS: atom_id res chain seq x y z
N MET A 1 -0.76 18.71 8.73
CA MET A 1 -1.99 17.96 9.10
C MET A 1 -2.59 17.15 7.93
N ILE A 2 -2.51 17.65 6.69
CA ILE A 2 -3.05 16.99 5.48
C ILE A 2 -2.42 15.63 5.17
N GLN A 3 -1.09 15.48 5.30
CA GLN A 3 -0.41 14.22 4.93
C GLN A 3 -0.87 13.00 5.75
N ARG A 4 -1.20 13.17 7.03
CA ARG A 4 -1.70 12.07 7.87
C ARG A 4 -3.01 11.46 7.33
N VAL A 5 -3.86 12.27 6.70
CA VAL A 5 -5.11 11.81 6.10
C VAL A 5 -4.82 10.95 4.87
N TYR A 6 -3.84 11.31 4.05
CA TYR A 6 -3.49 10.54 2.85
C TYR A 6 -2.83 9.19 3.17
N TYR A 7 -1.96 9.11 4.18
CA TYR A 7 -1.42 7.82 4.61
C TYR A 7 -2.52 6.89 5.17
N LYS A 8 -3.54 7.44 5.85
CA LYS A 8 -4.72 6.67 6.24
C LYS A 8 -5.55 6.20 5.05
N ALA A 9 -5.73 7.05 4.04
CA ALA A 9 -6.45 6.69 2.81
C ALA A 9 -5.76 5.56 2.05
N PHE A 10 -4.42 5.58 1.96
CA PHE A 10 -3.64 4.46 1.45
C PHE A 10 -3.94 3.17 2.23
N GLY A 11 -3.86 3.21 3.56
CA GLY A 11 -4.19 2.04 4.39
C GLY A 11 -5.61 1.53 4.20
N ALA A 12 -6.59 2.42 4.01
CA ALA A 12 -7.97 2.01 3.73
C ALA A 12 -8.12 1.28 2.38
N GLU A 13 -7.37 1.70 1.35
CA GLU A 13 -7.34 1.00 0.07
C GLU A 13 -6.70 -0.40 0.19
N VAL A 14 -5.62 -0.55 0.95
CA VAL A 14 -5.00 -1.86 1.24
C VAL A 14 -5.94 -2.77 2.02
N TRP A 15 -6.59 -2.24 3.07
CA TRP A 15 -7.58 -2.98 3.86
C TRP A 15 -8.74 -3.45 2.98
N ARG A 16 -9.25 -2.60 2.08
CA ARG A 16 -10.32 -2.97 1.15
C ARG A 16 -9.91 -4.15 0.27
N LEU A 17 -8.70 -4.15 -0.29
CA LEU A 17 -8.20 -5.25 -1.13
C LEU A 17 -8.21 -6.59 -0.39
N GLN A 18 -7.69 -6.62 0.84
CA GLN A 18 -7.69 -7.81 1.69
C GLN A 18 -9.12 -8.31 1.97
N ASN A 19 -10.05 -7.39 2.24
CA ASN A 19 -11.46 -7.74 2.52
C ASN A 19 -12.25 -8.13 1.26
N THR A 20 -11.71 -7.90 0.06
CA THR A 20 -12.27 -8.41 -1.20
C THR A 20 -11.70 -9.76 -1.62
N GLY A 21 -10.86 -10.39 -0.79
CA GLY A 21 -10.27 -11.71 -1.05
C GLY A 21 -8.98 -11.70 -1.86
N VAL A 22 -8.42 -10.52 -2.17
CA VAL A 22 -7.11 -10.41 -2.84
C VAL A 22 -6.02 -10.77 -1.82
N SER A 23 -5.15 -11.72 -2.18
CA SER A 23 -4.12 -12.26 -1.26
C SER A 23 -2.85 -12.67 -2.02
N GLY A 24 -1.80 -13.04 -1.26
CA GLY A 24 -0.54 -13.54 -1.80
C GLY A 24 0.13 -12.57 -2.78
N GLU A 25 0.65 -13.11 -3.88
CA GLU A 25 1.37 -12.34 -4.90
C GLU A 25 0.48 -11.28 -5.57
N SER A 26 -0.79 -11.60 -5.84
CA SER A 26 -1.73 -10.63 -6.41
C SER A 26 -1.92 -9.41 -5.50
N LEU A 27 -1.97 -9.64 -4.17
CA LEU A 27 -2.03 -8.53 -3.21
C LEU A 27 -0.74 -7.71 -3.22
N ALA A 28 0.43 -8.36 -3.28
CA ALA A 28 1.71 -7.67 -3.33
C ALA A 28 1.83 -6.76 -4.56
N ILE A 29 1.38 -7.24 -5.74
CA ILE A 29 1.36 -6.48 -6.99
C ILE A 29 0.41 -5.28 -6.89
N GLU A 30 -0.84 -5.50 -6.48
CA GLU A 30 -1.85 -4.44 -6.33
C GLU A 30 -1.39 -3.35 -5.35
N VAL A 31 -0.81 -3.76 -4.21
CA VAL A 31 -0.27 -2.79 -3.25
C VAL A 31 0.96 -2.07 -3.81
N GLY A 32 1.78 -2.71 -4.63
CA GLY A 32 2.86 -2.06 -5.38
C GLY A 32 2.34 -0.93 -6.29
N VAL A 33 1.23 -1.16 -7.01
CA VAL A 33 0.56 -0.14 -7.82
C VAL A 33 0.03 1.01 -6.94
N LEU A 34 -0.54 0.70 -5.78
CA LEU A 34 -0.97 1.73 -4.82
C LEU A 34 0.19 2.57 -4.31
N VAL A 35 1.33 1.96 -3.97
CA VAL A 35 2.53 2.70 -3.56
C VAL A 35 2.94 3.70 -4.64
N ALA A 36 3.08 3.26 -5.89
CA ALA A 36 3.43 4.15 -7.01
C ALA A 36 2.41 5.29 -7.19
N LYS A 37 1.12 4.98 -7.12
CA LYS A 37 0.02 5.97 -7.19
C LYS A 37 0.13 7.04 -6.12
N TRP A 38 0.42 6.66 -4.88
CA TRP A 38 0.48 7.60 -3.76
C TRP A 38 1.82 8.36 -3.70
N VAL A 39 2.92 7.75 -4.15
CA VAL A 39 4.19 8.47 -4.41
C VAL A 39 3.99 9.56 -5.45
N GLY A 40 3.28 9.27 -6.56
CA GLY A 40 2.92 10.28 -7.57
C GLY A 40 2.06 11.44 -7.04
N ARG A 41 1.45 11.28 -5.86
CA ARG A 41 0.68 12.33 -5.15
C ARG A 41 1.51 13.07 -4.08
N GLY A 42 2.82 12.81 -4.02
CA GLY A 42 3.75 13.48 -3.11
C GLY A 42 3.89 12.83 -1.72
N LEU A 43 3.49 11.56 -1.56
CA LEU A 43 3.77 10.80 -0.34
C LEU A 43 5.15 10.15 -0.40
N THR A 44 5.78 9.99 0.76
CA THR A 44 7.09 9.38 0.88
C THR A 44 7.00 7.87 0.70
N GLN A 45 7.74 7.33 -0.27
CA GLN A 45 7.74 5.90 -0.60
C GLN A 45 8.04 5.01 0.60
N SER A 46 9.12 5.29 1.34
CA SER A 46 9.53 4.49 2.50
C SER A 46 8.46 4.42 3.60
N VAL A 47 7.64 5.47 3.77
CA VAL A 47 6.53 5.47 4.73
C VAL A 47 5.39 4.57 4.24
N LEU A 48 5.08 4.58 2.94
CA LEU A 48 4.07 3.70 2.35
C LEU A 48 4.49 2.23 2.43
N GLU A 49 5.77 1.94 2.18
CA GLU A 49 6.35 0.60 2.29
C GLU A 49 6.39 0.10 3.74
N ALA A 50 6.67 0.98 4.70
CA ALA A 50 6.55 0.67 6.13
C ALA A 50 5.10 0.36 6.50
N ILE A 51 4.12 1.16 6.07
CA ILE A 51 2.69 0.86 6.31
C ILE A 51 2.31 -0.49 5.69
N ARG A 52 2.72 -0.76 4.44
CA ARG A 52 2.47 -2.04 3.77
C ARG A 52 2.97 -3.23 4.59
N THR A 53 4.20 -3.13 5.10
CA THR A 53 4.88 -4.24 5.80
C THR A 53 4.41 -4.33 7.24
N ASP A 54 4.50 -3.24 8.00
CA ASP A 54 4.34 -3.24 9.46
C ASP A 54 2.87 -3.29 9.89
N VAL A 55 1.95 -2.73 9.09
CA VAL A 55 0.52 -2.67 9.43
C VAL A 55 -0.27 -3.77 8.74
N PHE A 56 0.04 -4.06 7.48
CA PHE A 56 -0.74 -5.01 6.66
C PHE A 56 -0.04 -6.34 6.40
N ASN A 57 1.22 -6.50 6.82
CA ASN A 57 2.03 -7.71 6.60
C ASN A 57 2.05 -8.15 5.12
N VAL A 58 2.16 -7.18 4.21
CA VAL A 58 2.26 -7.43 2.77
C VAL A 58 3.71 -7.26 2.32
N SER A 59 4.28 -8.33 1.76
CA SER A 59 5.64 -8.31 1.21
C SER A 59 5.74 -7.41 -0.03
N ALA A 60 6.97 -7.03 -0.39
CA ALA A 60 7.20 -6.39 -1.68
C ALA A 60 6.84 -7.35 -2.83
N PRO A 61 6.26 -6.84 -3.94
CA PRO A 61 6.03 -7.66 -5.12
C PRO A 61 7.36 -8.18 -5.67
N LEU A 62 7.33 -9.41 -6.21
CA LEU A 62 8.52 -9.97 -6.85
C LEU A 62 8.83 -9.19 -8.14
N PRO A 63 10.11 -8.95 -8.46
CA PRO A 63 10.48 -8.44 -9.77
C PRO A 63 10.05 -9.46 -10.84
N ALA A 64 9.51 -8.94 -11.95
CA ALA A 64 9.09 -9.74 -13.10
C ALA A 64 10.25 -10.50 -13.76
#